data_AF-X0H3R4-F1
#
_entry.id   AF-X0H3R4-F1
#
_cell.length_a   1.000
_cell.length_b   1.000
_cell.length_c   1.000
_cell.angle_alpha   90.00
_cell.angle_beta   90.00
_cell.angle_gamma   90.00
#
_symmetry.space_group_name_H-M   'P 1'
#
loop_
_entity.id
_entity.type
_entity.pdbx_description
1 polymer ?
#
loop_
_entity_poly.entity_id
_entity_poly.type
_entity_poly.pdbx_seq_one_letter_code
_entity_poly.pdbx_strand_id
1 'polypeptide(L)'
;MTEEKPRVSADLLQHMEGLAPSVVHDAAAETERQKSITFSEAIRLYPKAVLWSIILSTSIVMEGFDLVLIGSFFAFPQFTQHYGERQPDGSYQVLTSWQSALTNGALVGQIIGLAISGWIVERWGYR
;
A
#
# COMPACT_ATOMS: atom_id res chain seq x y z
N MET A 1 54.39 26.11 -7.69
CA MET A 1 53.15 26.46 -8.42
C MET A 1 52.94 25.40 -9.49
N THR A 2 52.23 24.34 -9.15
CA THR A 2 51.83 23.29 -10.09
C THR A 2 50.41 22.90 -9.72
N GLU A 3 49.44 23.53 -10.37
CA GLU A 3 48.02 23.17 -10.29
C GLU A 3 47.83 21.80 -10.93
N GLU A 4 47.50 20.80 -10.13
CA GLU A 4 47.04 19.50 -10.62
C GLU A 4 45.55 19.61 -10.97
N LYS A 5 45.25 19.93 -12.23
CA LYS A 5 43.89 19.98 -12.77
C LYS A 5 43.24 18.60 -12.61
N PRO A 6 42.08 18.47 -11.93
CA PRO A 6 41.52 17.17 -11.57
C PRO A 6 41.03 16.43 -12.82
N ARG A 7 41.65 15.29 -13.14
CA ARG A 7 41.26 14.41 -14.28
C ARG A 7 39.81 13.92 -14.22
N VAL A 8 39.21 13.90 -13.03
CA VAL A 8 37.83 13.42 -12.79
C VAL A 8 36.78 14.28 -13.54
N SER A 9 37.07 15.55 -13.83
CA SER A 9 36.11 16.41 -14.54
C SER A 9 35.99 16.07 -16.03
N ALA A 10 37.03 15.55 -16.69
CA ALA A 10 37.00 15.30 -18.13
C ALA A 10 36.30 13.99 -18.47
N ASP A 11 36.54 12.92 -17.69
CA ASP A 11 35.92 11.60 -17.90
C ASP A 11 34.42 11.61 -17.61
N LEU A 12 33.98 12.36 -16.58
CA LEU A 12 32.56 12.53 -16.26
C LEU A 12 31.84 13.36 -17.33
N LEU A 13 32.46 14.43 -17.83
CA LEU A 13 31.89 15.24 -18.90
C LEU A 13 31.79 14.44 -20.21
N GLN A 14 32.79 13.61 -20.53
CA GLN A 14 32.78 12.77 -21.73
C GLN A 14 31.72 11.64 -21.67
N HIS A 15 31.45 11.08 -20.48
CA HIS A 15 30.33 10.16 -20.29
C HIS A 15 28.97 10.87 -20.40
N MET A 16 28.87 12.13 -19.95
CA MET A 16 27.64 12.93 -20.05
C MET A 16 27.38 13.50 -21.45
N GLU A 17 28.42 13.77 -22.24
CA GLU A 17 28.32 14.27 -23.62
C GLU A 17 27.68 13.25 -24.58
N GLY A 18 27.77 11.94 -24.30
CA GLY A 18 27.10 10.89 -25.07
C GLY A 18 25.66 10.58 -24.65
N LEU A 19 25.23 11.07 -23.48
CA LEU A 19 23.94 10.73 -22.85
C LEU A 19 22.87 11.82 -23.02
N ALA A 20 23.25 13.08 -23.22
CA ALA A 20 22.32 14.21 -23.03
C ALA A 20 21.19 14.37 -24.08
N PRO A 21 21.39 14.14 -25.39
CA PRO A 21 20.30 14.26 -26.37
C PRO A 21 19.61 12.93 -26.71
N SER A 22 20.33 11.81 -26.70
CA SER A 22 19.80 10.48 -27.06
C SER A 22 18.87 9.92 -25.98
N VAL A 23 19.26 9.98 -24.71
CA VAL A 23 18.43 9.48 -23.59
C VAL A 23 17.15 10.30 -23.44
N VAL A 24 17.23 11.62 -23.64
CA VAL A 24 16.06 12.51 -23.61
C VAL A 24 15.14 12.21 -24.79
N HIS A 25 15.70 11.95 -25.98
CA HIS A 25 14.91 11.59 -27.15
C HIS A 25 14.25 10.21 -27.00
N ASP A 26 14.98 9.22 -26.50
CA ASP A 26 14.48 7.86 -26.26
C ASP A 26 13.43 7.84 -25.14
N ALA A 27 13.66 8.58 -24.05
CA ALA A 27 12.67 8.75 -22.98
C ALA A 27 11.41 9.46 -23.48
N ALA A 28 11.55 10.48 -24.34
CA ALA A 28 10.40 11.16 -24.94
C ALA A 28 9.62 10.24 -25.90
N ALA A 29 10.33 9.44 -26.71
CA ALA A 29 9.72 8.47 -27.62
C ALA A 29 9.00 7.34 -26.86
N GLU A 30 9.59 6.80 -25.80
CA GLU A 30 8.94 5.81 -24.95
C GLU A 30 7.76 6.40 -24.16
N THR A 31 7.83 7.68 -23.78
CA THR A 31 6.69 8.35 -23.13
C THR A 31 5.51 8.51 -24.09
N GLU A 32 5.75 8.87 -25.35
CA GLU A 32 4.71 8.91 -26.38
C GLU A 32 4.15 7.51 -26.70
N ARG A 33 5.00 6.49 -26.67
CA ARG A 33 4.58 5.09 -26.78
C ARG A 33 3.74 4.64 -25.59
N GLN A 34 4.10 5.04 -24.36
CA GLN A 34 3.35 4.77 -23.13
C GLN A 34 1.98 5.46 -23.11
N LYS A 35 1.86 6.68 -23.65
CA LYS A 35 0.58 7.40 -23.75
C LYS A 35 -0.43 6.73 -24.70
N SER A 36 0.05 5.89 -25.63
CA SER A 36 -0.78 5.24 -26.65
C SER A 36 -1.05 3.76 -26.39
N ILE A 37 -0.59 3.20 -25.26
CA ILE A 37 -0.88 1.80 -24.93
C ILE A 37 -2.36 1.62 -24.58
N THR A 38 -2.96 0.57 -25.13
CA THR A 38 -4.33 0.16 -24.77
C THR A 38 -4.30 -0.64 -23.46
N PHE A 39 -5.38 -0.63 -22.68
CA PHE A 39 -5.49 -1.33 -21.39
C PHE A 39 -5.09 -2.83 -21.47
N SER A 40 -5.48 -3.52 -22.53
CA SER A 40 -5.11 -4.93 -22.77
C SER A 40 -3.61 -5.11 -23.02
N GLU A 41 -2.97 -4.13 -23.64
CA GLU A 41 -1.53 -4.12 -23.92
C GLU A 41 -0.74 -3.80 -22.66
N ALA A 42 -1.23 -2.88 -21.82
CA ALA A 42 -0.65 -2.58 -20.51
C ALA A 42 -0.60 -3.81 -19.60
N ILE A 43 -1.67 -4.61 -19.57
CA ILE A 43 -1.73 -5.86 -18.79
C ILE A 43 -0.68 -6.86 -19.28
N ARG A 44 -0.51 -7.00 -20.60
CA ARG A 44 0.50 -7.91 -21.18
C ARG A 44 1.92 -7.43 -21.00
N LEU A 45 2.14 -6.11 -21.03
CA LEU A 45 3.46 -5.51 -20.90
C LEU A 45 3.97 -5.51 -19.45
N TYR A 46 3.07 -5.33 -18.47
CA TYR A 46 3.42 -5.25 -17.05
C TYR A 46 2.59 -6.16 -16.13
N PRO A 47 2.55 -7.49 -16.37
CA PRO A 47 1.70 -8.40 -15.60
C PRO A 47 2.06 -8.45 -14.12
N LYS A 48 3.36 -8.32 -13.78
CA LYS A 48 3.82 -8.30 -12.38
C LYS A 48 3.33 -7.06 -11.65
N ALA A 49 3.39 -5.89 -12.29
CA ALA A 49 2.92 -4.63 -11.68
C ALA A 49 1.41 -4.69 -11.43
N VAL A 50 0.64 -5.17 -12.41
CA VAL A 50 -0.82 -5.37 -12.26
C VAL A 50 -1.14 -6.32 -11.11
N LEU A 51 -0.41 -7.42 -10.97
CA LEU A 51 -0.61 -8.36 -9.87
C LEU A 51 -0.34 -7.70 -8.51
N TRP A 52 0.76 -6.97 -8.36
CA TRP A 52 1.07 -6.22 -7.14
C TRP A 52 0.00 -5.17 -6.84
N SER A 53 -0.51 -4.46 -7.85
CA SER A 53 -1.59 -3.49 -7.69
C SER A 53 -2.88 -4.15 -7.22
N ILE A 54 -3.27 -5.30 -7.77
CA ILE A 54 -4.47 -6.03 -7.35
C ILE A 54 -4.32 -6.48 -5.90
N ILE A 55 -3.20 -7.11 -5.54
CA ILE A 55 -2.96 -7.59 -4.17
C ILE A 55 -3.06 -6.43 -3.17
N LEU A 56 -2.35 -5.33 -3.41
CA LEU A 56 -2.39 -4.15 -2.53
C LEU A 56 -3.79 -3.55 -2.45
N SER A 57 -4.49 -3.46 -3.58
CA SER A 57 -5.85 -2.91 -3.63
C SER A 57 -6.85 -3.79 -2.89
N THR A 58 -6.77 -5.12 -3.07
CA THR A 58 -7.62 -6.08 -2.36
C THR A 58 -7.37 -6.04 -0.86
N SER A 59 -6.11 -5.88 -0.41
CA SER A 59 -5.81 -5.72 1.02
C SER A 59 -6.51 -4.51 1.63
N ILE A 60 -6.49 -3.35 0.95
CA ILE A 60 -7.16 -2.14 1.41
C ILE A 60 -8.69 -2.35 1.46
N VAL A 61 -9.26 -3.02 0.47
CA VAL A 61 -10.71 -3.32 0.44
C VAL A 61 -11.10 -4.25 1.59
N MET A 62 -10.33 -5.31 1.86
CA MET A 62 -10.61 -6.21 2.98
C MET A 62 -10.53 -5.49 4.33
N GLU A 63 -9.54 -4.62 4.51
CA GLU A 63 -9.41 -3.81 5.72
C GLU A 63 -10.65 -2.95 5.98
N GLY A 64 -11.17 -2.26 4.95
CA GLY A 64 -12.41 -1.49 5.08
C GLY A 64 -13.64 -2.35 5.32
N PHE A 65 -13.70 -3.53 4.70
CA PHE A 65 -14.82 -4.45 4.81
C PHE A 65 -14.95 -5.05 6.22
N ASP A 66 -13.86 -5.53 6.80
CA ASP A 66 -13.89 -6.22 8.10
C ASP A 66 -14.36 -5.31 9.25
N LEU A 67 -14.02 -4.01 9.19
CA LEU A 67 -14.49 -3.01 10.15
C LEU A 67 -16.02 -2.83 10.13
N VAL A 68 -16.61 -2.78 8.93
CA VAL A 68 -18.06 -2.66 8.76
C VAL A 68 -18.76 -3.97 9.11
N LEU A 69 -18.15 -5.10 8.77
CA LEU A 69 -18.68 -6.43 9.07
C LEU A 69 -18.83 -6.65 10.59
N ILE A 70 -17.82 -6.28 11.39
CA ILE A 70 -17.90 -6.32 12.86
C ILE A 70 -19.07 -5.48 13.39
N GLY A 71 -19.23 -4.25 12.90
CA GLY A 71 -20.35 -3.40 13.30
C GLY A 71 -21.71 -4.02 12.94
N SER A 72 -21.80 -4.70 11.80
CA SER A 72 -23.01 -5.38 11.34
C SER A 72 -23.34 -6.61 12.19
N PHE A 73 -22.34 -7.32 12.71
CA PHE A 73 -22.56 -8.46 13.61
C PHE A 73 -23.28 -8.06 14.90
N PHE A 74 -22.98 -6.88 15.45
CA PHE A 74 -23.67 -6.38 16.64
C PHE A 74 -25.16 -6.08 16.40
N ALA A 75 -25.58 -5.91 15.15
CA ALA A 75 -26.98 -5.72 14.78
C ALA A 75 -27.74 -7.03 14.50
N PHE A 76 -27.04 -8.17 14.32
CA PHE A 76 -27.70 -9.44 14.04
C PHE A 76 -28.34 -10.04 15.31
N PRO A 77 -29.67 -10.27 15.31
CA PRO A 77 -30.36 -10.74 16.50
C PRO A 77 -29.91 -12.15 16.94
N GLN A 78 -29.49 -13.01 16.01
CA GLN A 78 -28.93 -14.32 16.35
C GLN A 78 -27.58 -14.20 17.07
N PHE A 79 -26.76 -13.23 16.66
CA PHE A 79 -25.46 -12.98 17.27
C PHE A 79 -25.64 -12.36 18.66
N THR A 80 -26.54 -11.39 18.81
CA THR A 80 -26.83 -10.77 20.11
C THR A 80 -27.54 -11.71 21.08
N GLN A 81 -28.34 -12.67 20.61
CA GLN A 81 -28.92 -13.70 21.47
C GLN A 81 -27.88 -14.70 22.00
N HIS A 82 -26.83 -14.99 21.21
CA HIS A 82 -25.80 -15.95 21.61
C HIS A 82 -24.69 -15.33 22.46
N TYR A 83 -24.24 -14.12 22.11
CA TYR A 83 -23.11 -13.43 22.74
C TYR A 83 -23.51 -12.18 23.55
N GLY A 84 -24.78 -11.78 23.51
CA GLY A 84 -25.29 -10.62 24.23
C GLY A 84 -25.98 -11.00 25.53
N GLU A 85 -26.16 -9.98 26.37
CA GLU A 85 -26.89 -10.09 27.62
C GLU A 85 -28.26 -9.45 27.49
N ARG A 86 -29.20 -9.93 28.31
CA ARG A 86 -30.55 -9.37 28.36
C ARG A 86 -30.50 -8.01 29.06
N GLN A 87 -30.86 -6.95 28.34
CA GLN A 87 -31.00 -5.62 28.90
C GLN A 87 -32.27 -5.49 29.77
N PRO A 88 -32.34 -4.46 30.64
CA PRO A 88 -33.53 -4.16 31.44
C PRO A 88 -34.80 -3.92 30.60
N ASP A 89 -34.65 -3.50 29.35
CA ASP A 89 -35.74 -3.28 28.38
C ASP A 89 -36.23 -4.58 27.71
N GLY A 90 -35.62 -5.73 28.02
CA GLY A 90 -35.94 -7.03 27.45
C GLY A 90 -35.29 -7.33 26.10
N SER A 91 -34.51 -6.40 25.55
CA SER A 91 -33.69 -6.63 24.35
C SER A 91 -32.42 -7.42 24.68
N TYR A 92 -31.77 -7.98 23.65
CA TYR A 92 -30.47 -8.63 23.76
C TYR A 92 -29.47 -7.83 22.93
N GLN A 93 -28.39 -7.40 23.58
CA GLN A 93 -27.29 -6.67 22.95
C GLN A 93 -25.97 -7.14 23.55
N VAL A 94 -24.93 -7.10 22.73
CA VAL A 94 -23.55 -7.38 23.16
C VAL A 94 -23.11 -6.29 24.14
N LEU A 95 -22.40 -6.64 25.21
CA LEU A 95 -21.91 -5.64 26.16
C LEU A 95 -21.09 -4.56 25.46
N THR A 96 -21.31 -3.31 25.85
CA THR A 96 -20.56 -2.16 25.35
C THR A 96 -19.04 -2.32 25.53
N SER A 97 -18.61 -2.99 26.60
CA SER A 97 -17.19 -3.28 26.85
C SER A 97 -16.59 -4.18 25.76
N TRP A 98 -17.29 -5.24 25.35
CA TRP A 98 -16.85 -6.15 24.29
C TRP A 98 -16.88 -5.48 22.92
N GLN A 99 -17.93 -4.70 22.61
CA GLN A 99 -17.98 -3.92 21.37
C GLN A 99 -16.79 -2.96 21.27
N SER A 100 -16.51 -2.23 22.36
CA SER A 100 -15.38 -1.29 22.41
C SER A 100 -14.04 -2.02 22.31
N ALA A 101 -13.90 -3.17 22.98
CA ALA A 101 -12.68 -3.96 22.94
C ALA A 101 -12.38 -4.50 21.54
N LEU A 102 -13.40 -5.00 20.82
CA LEU A 102 -13.23 -5.52 19.47
C LEU A 102 -12.89 -4.41 18.46
N THR A 103 -13.62 -3.29 18.49
CA THR A 103 -13.38 -2.18 17.57
C THR A 103 -12.06 -1.49 17.84
N ASN A 104 -11.76 -1.15 19.09
CA ASN A 104 -10.50 -0.50 19.43
C ASN A 104 -9.31 -1.47 19.34
N GLY A 105 -9.53 -2.77 19.57
CA GLY A 105 -8.52 -3.81 19.40
C GLY A 105 -8.05 -3.92 17.95
N ALA A 106 -8.97 -3.84 16.99
CA ALA A 106 -8.63 -3.80 15.56
C ALA A 106 -7.75 -2.58 15.21
N LEU A 107 -8.13 -1.39 15.69
CA LEU A 107 -7.36 -0.15 15.46
C LEU A 107 -5.95 -0.21 16.09
N VAL A 108 -5.84 -0.70 17.32
CA VAL A 108 -4.55 -0.89 17.99
C VAL A 108 -3.69 -1.90 17.23
N GLY A 109 -4.29 -3.00 16.76
CA GLY A 109 -3.63 -4.00 15.94
C GLY A 109 -3.05 -3.41 14.65
N GLN A 110 -3.79 -2.52 13.97
CA GLN A 110 -3.31 -1.80 12.80
C GLN A 110 -2.11 -0.92 13.12
N ILE A 111 -2.16 -0.14 14.22
CA ILE A 111 -1.06 0.72 14.64
C ILE A 111 0.21 -0.11 14.89
N ILE A 112 0.08 -1.20 15.64
CA ILE A 112 1.21 -2.10 15.94
C ILE A 112 1.73 -2.74 14.65
N GLY A 113 0.84 -3.23 13.78
CA GLY A 113 1.21 -3.85 12.52
C GLY A 113 1.98 -2.89 11.60
N LEU A 114 1.51 -1.64 11.48
CA LEU A 114 2.19 -0.60 10.71
C LEU A 114 3.55 -0.22 11.31
N ALA A 115 3.64 -0.11 12.64
CA ALA A 115 4.90 0.16 13.31
C ALA A 115 5.93 -0.94 13.07
N ILE A 116 5.52 -2.21 13.18
CA ILE A 116 6.38 -3.37 12.87
C ILE A 116 6.76 -3.37 11.39
N SER A 117 5.81 -3.12 10.49
CA SER A 117 6.09 -3.05 9.05
C SER A 117 7.12 -1.96 8.73
N GLY A 118 6.99 -0.77 9.32
CA GLY A 118 7.96 0.32 9.16
C GLY A 118 9.35 -0.08 9.65
N TRP A 119 9.42 -0.71 10.83
CA TRP A 119 10.69 -1.20 11.39
C TRP A 119 11.35 -2.28 10.50
N ILE A 120 10.57 -3.23 9.98
CA ILE A 120 11.07 -4.27 9.08
C ILE A 120 11.63 -3.66 7.79
N VAL A 121 10.90 -2.71 7.19
CA VAL A 121 11.31 -2.01 5.97
C VAL A 121 12.62 -1.26 6.18
N GLU A 122 12.79 -0.56 7.30
CA GLU A 122 14.03 0.13 7.64
C GLU A 122 15.19 -0.84 7.87
N ARG A 123 14.92 -2.00 8.47
CA ARG A 123 15.97 -2.98 8.81
C ARG A 123 16.47 -3.81 7.62
N TRP A 124 15.59 -4.15 6.68
CA TRP A 124 15.90 -5.05 5.55
C TRP A 124 15.89 -4.39 4.17
N GLY A 125 15.40 -3.14 4.07
CA GLY A 125 15.39 -2.35 2.84
C GLY A 125 14.36 -2.83 1.81
N TYR A 126 13.87 -1.90 1.00
CA TYR A 126 13.13 -2.23 -0.22
C TYR A 126 14.11 -2.84 -1.22
N ARG A 127 14.06 -4.15 -1.42
CA ARG A 127 14.73 -4.82 -2.54
C ARG A 127 13.78 -4.93 -3.73
#